data_AF-A0A4U1L112-F1
#
_entry.id   AF-A0A4U1L112-F1
#
_cell.length_a   1.000
_cell.length_b   1.000
_cell.length_c   1.000
_cell.angle_alpha   90.00
_cell.angle_beta   90.00
_cell.angle_gamma   90.00
#
_symmetry.space_group_name_H-M   'P 1'
#
loop_
_entity.id
_entity.type
_entity.pdbx_description
1 polymer ?
#
loop_
_entity_poly.entity_id
_entity_poly.type
_entity_poly.pdbx_seq_one_letter_code
_entity_poly.pdbx_strand_id
1 'polypeptide(L)'
;MPDYELYRDSAGVVRERQRAATGGDGTASLVERDTDGNPVPTHKAHAYTYDSSGNLHTDTVTDGADRWVRTLEWGNGVQTGDSGWVKQ
;
A
#
# COMPACT_ATOMS: atom_id res chain seq x y z
N MET A 1 26.21 -2.92 5.67
CA MET A 1 26.14 -4.25 5.03
C MET A 1 24.96 -4.96 5.66
N PRO A 2 23.98 -5.47 4.88
CA PRO A 2 22.85 -6.21 5.43
C PRO A 2 23.34 -7.50 6.10
N ASP A 3 22.79 -7.82 7.27
CA ASP A 3 23.06 -9.04 8.03
C ASP A 3 22.08 -10.14 7.58
N TYR A 4 22.63 -11.22 7.04
CA TYR A 4 21.88 -12.34 6.49
C TYR A 4 21.97 -13.54 7.42
N GLU A 5 20.81 -14.11 7.79
CA GLU A 5 20.78 -15.35 8.57
C GLU A 5 20.23 -16.52 7.75
N LEU A 6 20.90 -17.66 7.91
CA LEU A 6 20.46 -18.93 7.33
C LEU A 6 19.41 -19.56 8.25
N TYR A 7 18.22 -19.84 7.72
CA TYR A 7 17.18 -20.58 8.44
C TYR A 7 16.74 -21.81 7.64
N ARG A 8 16.33 -22.89 8.32
CA ARG A 8 15.68 -24.04 7.66
C ARG A 8 14.18 -23.81 7.62
N ASP A 9 13.58 -23.94 6.43
CA ASP A 9 12.13 -23.97 6.29
C ASP A 9 11.53 -25.28 6.82
N SER A 10 10.21 -25.35 6.90
CA SER A 10 9.46 -26.52 7.38
C SER A 10 9.61 -27.76 6.48
N ALA A 11 10.15 -27.60 5.27
CA ALA A 11 10.53 -28.69 4.38
C ALA A 11 12.00 -29.12 4.57
N GLY A 12 12.73 -28.50 5.51
CA GLY A 12 14.11 -28.80 5.84
C GLY A 12 15.14 -28.11 4.94
N VAL A 13 14.72 -27.22 4.04
CA VAL A 13 15.62 -26.53 3.10
C VAL A 13 16.20 -25.29 3.76
N VAL A 14 17.53 -25.14 3.72
CA VAL A 14 18.22 -23.95 4.24
C VAL A 14 18.04 -22.80 3.25
N ARG A 15 17.49 -21.68 3.71
CA ARG A 15 17.32 -20.44 2.95
C ARG A 15 17.94 -19.27 3.70
N GLU A 16 18.38 -18.27 2.95
CA GLU A 16 18.86 -17.01 3.50
C GLU A 16 17.69 -16.03 3.65
N ARG A 17 17.54 -15.42 4.83
CA ARG A 17 16.67 -14.23 4.99
C ARG A 17 17.49 -13.08 5.55
N GLN A 18 17.22 -11.89 5.02
CA GLN A 18 17.74 -10.67 5.59
C GLN A 18 17.08 -10.45 6.95
N ARG A 19 17.88 -10.28 8.01
CA ARG A 19 17.35 -9.91 9.32
C ARG A 19 16.81 -8.49 9.19
N ALA A 20 15.48 -8.33 9.23
CA ALA A 20 14.88 -7.00 9.32
C ALA A 20 15.42 -6.35 10.61
N ALA A 21 16.01 -5.17 10.48
CA ALA A 21 16.41 -4.38 11.64
C ALA A 21 15.12 -4.04 12.42
N THR A 22 14.89 -4.73 13.53
CA THR A 22 13.77 -4.45 14.43
C THR A 22 13.99 -3.09 15.06
N GLY A 23 13.42 -2.03 14.46
CA GLY A 23 13.08 -0.81 15.17
C GLY A 23 12.18 -1.20 16.34
N GLY A 24 12.66 -0.99 17.55
CA GLY A 24 12.09 -1.51 18.79
C GLY A 24 10.85 -0.75 19.22
N ASP A 25 9.71 -1.08 18.64
CA ASP A 25 8.37 -0.80 19.18
C ASP A 25 7.25 -1.58 18.46
N GLY A 26 7.51 -2.35 17.39
CA GLY A 26 6.54 -3.27 16.78
C GLY A 26 5.31 -2.62 16.16
N THR A 27 5.11 -1.32 16.36
CA THR A 27 4.16 -0.47 15.68
C THR A 27 4.70 -0.12 14.30
N ALA A 28 4.49 -1.02 13.33
CA ALA A 28 4.59 -0.63 11.93
C ALA A 28 3.50 0.42 11.67
N SER A 29 3.86 1.70 11.71
CA SER A 29 3.00 2.74 11.16
C SER A 29 2.96 2.52 9.64
N LEU A 30 1.86 1.94 9.16
CA LEU A 30 1.59 1.77 7.73
C LEU A 30 1.40 3.16 7.14
N VAL A 31 2.50 3.73 6.64
CA VAL A 31 2.44 4.96 5.84
C VAL A 31 2.18 4.54 4.40
N GLU A 32 0.98 4.82 3.93
CA GLU A 32 0.69 4.73 2.50
C GLU A 32 1.50 5.79 1.76
N ARG A 33 2.05 5.41 0.61
CA ARG A 33 2.87 6.29 -0.23
C ARG A 33 2.25 6.41 -1.62
N ASP A 34 2.45 7.57 -2.23
CA ASP A 34 2.13 7.78 -3.63
C ASP A 34 3.12 7.04 -4.54
N THR A 35 2.84 7.03 -5.83
CA THR A 35 3.67 6.39 -6.85
C THR A 35 5.09 6.95 -6.93
N ASP A 36 5.32 8.16 -6.40
CA ASP A 36 6.63 8.80 -6.29
C ASP A 36 7.34 8.47 -4.96
N GLY A 37 6.68 7.76 -4.05
CA GLY A 37 7.20 7.34 -2.75
C GLY A 37 7.00 8.36 -1.62
N ASN A 38 6.24 9.43 -1.83
CA ASN A 38 5.91 10.42 -0.80
C ASN A 38 4.74 9.94 0.06
N PRO A 39 4.70 10.28 1.36
CA PRO A 39 3.59 9.88 2.24
C PRO A 39 2.25 10.50 1.80
N VAL A 40 1.19 9.71 1.83
CA VAL A 40 -0.19 10.14 1.60
C VAL A 40 -0.89 10.34 2.93
N PRO A 41 -1.58 11.46 3.17
CA PRO A 41 -2.24 11.74 4.45
C PRO A 41 -3.59 10.99 4.56
N THR A 42 -3.60 9.66 4.53
CA THR A 42 -4.81 8.81 4.55
C THR A 42 -5.63 8.86 5.85
N HIS A 43 -5.19 9.63 6.84
CA HIS A 43 -5.98 9.96 8.02
C HIS A 43 -6.98 11.12 7.78
N LYS A 44 -6.92 11.79 6.62
CA LYS A 44 -7.82 12.87 6.22
C LYS A 44 -9.14 12.32 5.66
N ALA A 45 -10.05 13.22 5.31
CA ALA A 45 -11.32 12.85 4.71
C ALA A 45 -11.09 12.26 3.30
N HIS A 46 -11.80 11.17 3.03
CA HIS A 46 -11.84 10.51 1.74
C HIS A 46 -13.11 10.86 0.98
N ALA A 47 -12.99 11.02 -0.34
CA ALA A 47 -14.11 11.10 -1.25
C ALA A 47 -14.10 9.90 -2.21
N TYR A 48 -15.17 9.13 -2.18
CA TYR A 48 -15.31 7.90 -2.95
C TYR A 48 -16.27 8.10 -4.12
N THR A 49 -15.94 7.53 -5.27
CA THR A 49 -16.86 7.41 -6.39
C THR A 49 -17.06 5.94 -6.74
N TYR A 50 -18.22 5.62 -7.29
CA TYR A 50 -18.59 4.25 -7.66
C TYR A 50 -18.95 4.16 -9.13
N ASP A 51 -18.65 3.03 -9.75
CA ASP A 51 -19.08 2.73 -11.12
C ASP A 51 -20.58 2.37 -11.18
N SER A 52 -21.10 2.14 -12.39
CA SER A 52 -22.51 1.77 -12.61
C SER A 52 -22.90 0.41 -12.04
N SER A 53 -21.92 -0.43 -11.72
CA SER A 53 -22.13 -1.74 -11.08
C SER A 53 -22.02 -1.65 -9.55
N GLY A 54 -21.76 -0.46 -9.01
CA GLY A 54 -21.63 -0.20 -7.57
C GLY A 54 -20.25 -0.53 -7.01
N ASN A 55 -19.23 -0.77 -7.83
CA ASN A 55 -17.87 -1.00 -7.34
C ASN A 55 -17.17 0.34 -7.09
N LEU A 56 -16.28 0.38 -6.10
CA LEU A 56 -15.49 1.58 -5.81
C LEU A 56 -14.58 1.88 -7.01
N HIS A 57 -14.76 3.02 -7.66
CA HIS A 57 -14.00 3.41 -8.83
C HIS A 57 -12.81 4.30 -8.49
N THR A 58 -13.03 5.34 -7.67
CA THR A 58 -11.94 6.19 -7.19
C THR A 58 -12.04 6.46 -5.70
N ASP A 59 -10.89 6.64 -5.08
CA ASP A 59 -10.73 7.17 -3.73
C ASP A 59 -9.80 8.38 -3.81
N THR A 60 -10.25 9.49 -3.24
CA THR A 60 -9.53 10.75 -3.22
C THR A 60 -9.28 11.19 -1.79
N VAL A 61 -8.04 11.56 -1.50
CA VAL A 61 -7.65 12.30 -0.29
C VAL A 61 -7.24 13.71 -0.68
N THR A 62 -7.60 14.70 0.14
CA THR A 62 -7.22 16.10 -0.06
C THR A 62 -6.62 16.66 1.22
N ASP A 63 -5.50 17.37 1.10
CA ASP A 63 -4.84 18.08 2.19
C ASP A 63 -4.40 19.48 1.71
N GLY A 64 -5.15 20.51 2.10
CA GLY A 64 -4.94 21.86 1.59
C GLY A 64 -5.15 21.96 0.08
N ALA A 65 -4.09 22.33 -0.64
CA ALA A 65 -4.09 22.42 -2.11
C ALA A 65 -3.71 21.10 -2.80
N ASP A 66 -3.20 20.13 -2.04
CA ASP A 66 -2.74 18.85 -2.57
C ASP A 66 -3.89 17.86 -2.62
N ARG A 67 -3.91 17.05 -3.69
CA ARG A 67 -4.90 16.01 -3.92
C ARG A 67 -4.23 14.73 -4.38
N TRP A 68 -4.58 13.62 -3.76
CA TRP A 68 -4.16 12.28 -4.18
C TRP A 68 -5.39 11.51 -4.63
N VAL A 69 -5.26 10.83 -5.76
CA VAL A 69 -6.32 10.00 -6.33
C VAL A 69 -5.76 8.61 -6.56
N ARG A 70 -6.48 7.60 -6.10
CA ARG A 70 -6.29 6.20 -6.52
C ARG A 70 -7.52 5.75 -7.29
N THR A 71 -7.29 5.01 -8.37
CA THR A 71 -8.33 4.43 -9.22
C THR A 71 -8.25 2.92 -9.14
N LEU A 72 -9.39 2.28 -8.91
CA LEU A 72 -9.50 0.84 -8.81
C LEU A 72 -10.16 0.30 -10.08
N GLU A 73 -9.64 -0.82 -10.56
CA GLU A 73 -10.18 -1.52 -11.72
C GLU A 73 -10.84 -2.82 -11.29
N TRP A 74 -11.98 -3.13 -11.91
CA TRP A 74 -12.79 -4.29 -11.57
C TRP A 74 -13.08 -5.14 -12.80
N GLY A 75 -12.96 -6.45 -12.65
CA GLY A 75 -13.38 -7.45 -13.63
C GLY A 75 -14.25 -8.49 -12.96
N ASN A 76 -15.46 -8.71 -13.49
CA ASN A 76 -16.43 -9.69 -12.97
C ASN A 76 -16.69 -9.57 -11.45
N GLY A 77 -16.75 -8.33 -10.94
CA GLY A 77 -17.00 -8.06 -9.51
C GLY A 77 -15.80 -8.29 -8.58
N VAL A 78 -14.61 -8.51 -9.13
CA VAL A 78 -13.34 -8.64 -8.38
C VAL A 78 -12.39 -7.53 -8.79
N GLN A 79 -11.68 -6.94 -7.84
CA GLN A 79 -10.67 -5.92 -8.14
C GLN A 79 -9.50 -6.57 -8.89
N THR A 80 -9.19 -6.05 -10.07
CA THR A 80 -8.11 -6.55 -10.94
C THR A 80 -6.93 -5.60 -11.03
N GLY A 81 -7.10 -4.34 -10.59
CA GLY A 81 -6.05 -3.32 -10.66
C GLY A 81 -6.23 -2.22 -9.62
N ASP A 82 -5.13 -1.51 -9.36
CA ASP A 82 -5.05 -0.32 -8.53
C ASP A 82 -3.95 0.57 -9.12
N SER A 83 -4.25 1.85 -9.36
CA SER A 83 -3.24 2.80 -9.87
C SER A 83 -2.16 3.14 -8.84
N GLY A 84 -2.39 2.82 -7.56
CA GLY A 84 -1.72 3.48 -6.44
C GLY A 84 -2.22 4.91 -6.27
N TRP A 85 -1.76 5.59 -5.21
CA TRP A 85 -2.03 7.01 -5.03
C TRP A 85 -1.21 7.84 -5.99
N VAL A 86 -1.86 8.69 -6.77
CA VAL A 86 -1.22 9.64 -7.68
C VAL A 86 -1.58 11.06 -7.24
N LYS A 87 -0.56 11.87 -6.95
CA LYS A 87 -0.74 13.29 -6.66
C LYS A 87 -1.16 14.03 -7.94
N GLN A 88 -2.19 14.87 -7.87
CA GLN A 88 -2.73 15.65 -8.99
C GLN A 88 -2.08 17.02 -9.11
#